data_AF-A0A972HJA0-F1
#
_entry.id   AF-A0A972HJA0-F1
#
_cell.length_a   1.000
_cell.length_b   1.000
_cell.length_c   1.000
_cell.angle_alpha   90.00
_cell.angle_beta   90.00
_cell.angle_gamma   90.00
#
_symmetry.space_group_name_H-M   'P 1'
#
loop_
_entity.id
_entity.type
_entity.pdbx_description
1 polymer ?
#
loop_
_entity_poly.entity_id
_entity_poly.type
_entity_poly.pdbx_seq_one_letter_code
_entity_poly.pdbx_strand_id
1 'polypeptide(L)'
;MICPNCGKINENDARFCNYCGISLKKKQQKVCPNCGEENLPEARYCVSCGTRIASEARSPKNRGKRSKGREQPVHSSRTFLLTLAAIVGLFFVAILLVKQSDQTNYSRNASSPVVNPTVADPATEALVVAVAEKFICACGGCPQLDLVDCDCDAATRQKNYIREQLQQGRSMEEVIAMVKTTFGGFKE
;
A
#
# COMPACT_ATOMS: atom_id res chain seq x y z
N MET A 1 -23.78 6.96 1.08
CA MET A 1 -23.41 8.26 1.69
C MET A 1 -22.65 9.16 0.71
N ILE A 2 -22.76 10.49 0.83
CA ILE A 2 -22.03 11.45 -0.03
C ILE A 2 -20.64 11.69 0.55
N CYS A 3 -19.60 11.61 -0.30
CA CYS A 3 -18.22 11.88 0.09
C CYS A 3 -18.03 13.38 0.41
N PRO A 4 -17.56 13.76 1.61
CA PRO A 4 -17.38 15.17 1.96
C PRO A 4 -16.22 15.84 1.21
N ASN A 5 -15.29 15.06 0.65
CA ASN A 5 -14.14 15.58 -0.09
C ASN A 5 -14.43 15.82 -1.59
N CYS A 6 -15.17 14.91 -2.24
CA CYS A 6 -15.35 14.94 -3.70
C CYS A 6 -16.80 14.95 -4.17
N GLY A 7 -17.77 15.01 -3.25
CA GLY A 7 -19.21 15.13 -3.54
C GLY A 7 -19.88 13.90 -4.16
N LYS A 8 -19.14 12.84 -4.49
CA LYS A 8 -19.71 11.63 -5.11
C LYS A 8 -20.43 10.74 -4.11
N ILE A 9 -21.51 10.11 -4.57
CA ILE A 9 -22.29 9.14 -3.80
C ILE A 9 -21.53 7.82 -3.74
N ASN A 10 -21.42 7.25 -2.53
CA ASN A 10 -20.85 5.94 -2.25
C ASN A 10 -21.89 5.06 -1.54
N GLU A 11 -21.62 3.76 -1.42
CA GLU A 11 -22.39 2.84 -0.58
C GLU A 11 -22.44 3.33 0.88
N ASN A 12 -23.47 2.95 1.62
CA ASN A 12 -23.68 3.49 2.98
C ASN A 12 -22.68 2.96 4.01
N ASP A 13 -22.05 1.81 3.75
CA ASP A 13 -21.04 1.16 4.58
C ASP A 13 -19.62 1.24 3.99
N ALA A 14 -19.45 1.96 2.88
CA ALA A 14 -18.16 2.19 2.25
C ALA A 14 -17.16 2.79 3.25
N ARG A 15 -16.02 2.11 3.46
CA ARG A 15 -14.96 2.57 4.39
C ARG A 15 -14.15 3.73 3.84
N PHE A 16 -13.98 3.77 2.53
CA PHE A 16 -13.24 4.78 1.77
C PHE A 16 -14.07 5.20 0.57
N CYS A 17 -13.82 6.38 0.03
CA CYS A 17 -14.47 6.81 -1.20
C CYS A 17 -13.89 6.06 -2.40
N ASN A 18 -14.74 5.39 -3.17
CA ASN A 18 -14.35 4.64 -4.36
C ASN A 18 -13.77 5.51 -5.48
N TYR A 19 -13.84 6.84 -5.33
CA TYR A 19 -13.40 7.79 -6.35
C TYR A 19 -12.21 8.65 -5.94
N CYS A 20 -12.05 8.98 -4.66
CA CYS A 20 -10.94 9.83 -4.20
C CYS A 20 -10.13 9.23 -3.05
N GLY A 21 -10.44 8.00 -2.63
CA GLY A 21 -9.68 7.25 -1.63
C GLY A 21 -9.81 7.73 -0.17
N ILE A 22 -10.46 8.86 0.11
CA ILE A 22 -10.57 9.37 1.48
C ILE A 22 -11.41 8.45 2.36
N SER A 23 -11.03 8.28 3.63
CA SER A 23 -11.83 7.51 4.58
C SER A 23 -13.19 8.16 4.81
N LEU A 24 -14.25 7.37 4.65
CA LEU A 24 -15.64 7.76 4.88
C LEU A 24 -16.14 7.35 6.27
N LYS A 25 -15.36 6.57 7.04
CA LYS A 25 -15.69 6.27 8.43
C LYS A 25 -15.74 7.57 9.24
N LYS A 26 -16.89 7.85 9.85
CA LYS A 26 -16.99 8.85 10.93
C LYS A 26 -15.99 8.46 12.03
N LYS A 27 -15.09 9.38 12.40
CA LYS A 27 -14.20 9.18 13.55
C LYS A 27 -15.11 8.97 14.76
N GLN A 28 -15.10 7.77 15.33
CA GLN A 28 -15.87 7.48 16.54
C GLN A 28 -15.14 8.10 17.73
N GLN A 29 -15.35 9.39 17.96
CA GLN A 29 -14.78 10.07 19.13
C GLN A 29 -15.45 9.54 20.39
N LYS A 30 -14.67 9.37 21.45
CA LYS A 30 -15.16 9.01 22.78
C LYS A 30 -15.28 10.27 23.61
N VAL A 31 -16.44 10.51 24.20
CA VAL A 31 -16.63 11.62 25.13
C VAL A 31 -16.18 11.19 26.52
N CYS A 32 -15.36 12.00 27.20
CA CYS A 32 -14.93 11.73 28.56
C CYS A 32 -16.13 11.83 29.52
N PRO A 33 -16.43 10.80 30.33
CA PRO A 33 -17.57 10.84 31.25
C PRO A 33 -17.36 11.79 32.43
N ASN A 34 -16.13 12.23 32.69
CA ASN A 34 -15.80 13.12 33.80
C ASN A 34 -15.83 14.61 33.41
N CYS A 35 -15.27 14.96 32.24
CA CYS A 35 -15.12 16.37 31.84
C CYS A 35 -15.76 16.72 30.48
N GLY A 36 -16.35 15.76 29.77
CA GLY A 36 -17.00 16.00 28.47
C GLY A 36 -16.06 16.16 27.27
N GLU A 37 -14.74 16.06 27.47
CA GLU A 37 -13.77 16.21 26.38
C GLU A 37 -13.93 15.12 25.32
N GLU A 38 -13.84 15.49 24.04
CA GLU A 38 -13.79 14.54 22.94
C GLU A 38 -12.39 13.95 22.79
N ASN A 39 -12.30 12.63 22.86
CA ASN A 39 -11.06 11.88 22.81
C ASN A 39 -11.02 10.94 21.60
N LEU A 40 -9.82 10.59 21.16
CA LEU A 40 -9.64 9.64 20.07
C LEU A 40 -10.30 8.28 20.40
N PRO A 41 -10.82 7.54 19.39
CA PRO A 41 -11.41 6.22 19.60
C PRO A 41 -10.52 5.24 20.38
N GLU A 42 -9.21 5.31 20.17
CA GLU A 42 -8.18 4.49 20.81
C GLU A 42 -7.68 5.03 22.16
N ALA A 43 -8.09 6.24 22.56
CA ALA A 43 -7.65 6.86 23.81
C ALA A 43 -8.05 6.01 25.02
N ARG A 44 -7.06 5.69 25.87
CA ARG A 44 -7.25 4.99 27.14
C ARG A 44 -7.48 5.94 28.32
N TYR A 45 -7.01 7.17 28.18
CA TYR A 45 -7.11 8.24 29.18
C TYR A 45 -7.53 9.53 28.49
N CYS A 46 -8.22 10.39 29.23
CA CYS A 46 -8.65 11.69 28.76
C CYS A 46 -7.44 12.61 28.59
N VAL A 47 -7.33 13.25 27.43
CA VAL A 47 -6.25 14.21 27.14
C VAL A 47 -6.35 15.48 27.99
N SER A 48 -7.55 15.83 28.44
CA SER A 48 -7.81 17.05 29.22
C SER A 48 -7.68 16.82 30.72
N CYS A 49 -8.34 15.79 31.27
CA CYS A 49 -8.39 15.57 32.73
C CYS A 49 -7.71 14.29 33.22
N GLY A 50 -7.14 13.47 32.33
CA GLY A 50 -6.46 12.21 32.70
C GLY A 50 -7.40 11.05 33.10
N THR A 51 -8.71 11.25 33.19
CA THR A 51 -9.67 10.18 33.53
C THR A 51 -9.59 9.03 32.53
N ARG A 52 -9.56 7.79 33.02
CA ARG A 52 -9.56 6.59 32.17
C ARG A 52 -10.88 6.48 31.39
N ILE A 53 -10.78 6.34 30.07
CA ILE A 53 -11.92 6.17 29.17
C ILE A 53 -11.93 4.70 28.74
N ALA A 54 -12.99 3.96 29.08
CA ALA A 54 -13.05 2.53 28.82
C ALA A 54 -12.87 2.22 27.32
N SER A 55 -11.94 1.31 27.00
CA SER A 55 -11.93 0.59 25.73
C SER A 55 -12.73 -0.68 25.93
N GLU A 56 -13.67 -1.01 25.04
CA GLU A 56 -14.29 -2.34 25.03
C GLU A 56 -13.17 -3.39 24.94
N ALA A 57 -12.85 -3.99 26.09
CA ALA A 57 -11.89 -5.04 26.20
C ALA A 57 -12.53 -6.29 25.62
N ARG A 58 -11.86 -6.91 24.65
CA ARG A 58 -12.20 -8.26 24.19
C ARG A 58 -12.35 -9.17 25.40
N SER A 59 -13.56 -9.69 25.59
CA SER A 59 -13.85 -10.70 26.60
C SER A 59 -12.97 -11.94 26.36
N PRO A 60 -12.32 -12.51 27.40
CA PRO A 60 -11.46 -13.68 27.22
C PRO A 60 -12.35 -14.90 26.93
N LYS A 61 -12.22 -15.47 25.72
CA LYS A 61 -12.89 -16.73 25.38
C LYS A 61 -12.35 -17.87 26.25
N ASN A 62 -13.26 -18.38 27.08
CA ASN A 62 -13.11 -19.54 27.94
C ASN A 62 -12.75 -20.79 27.12
N ARG A 63 -11.64 -21.47 27.46
CA ARG A 63 -11.23 -22.74 26.84
C ARG A 63 -12.06 -23.88 27.44
N GLY A 64 -13.02 -24.39 26.67
CA GLY A 64 -13.84 -25.57 26.99
C GLY A 64 -13.27 -26.87 26.42
N LYS A 65 -13.31 -27.93 27.24
CA LYS A 65 -12.67 -29.25 27.10
C LYS A 65 -13.32 -30.19 26.05
N ARG A 66 -12.46 -30.88 25.29
CA ARG A 66 -12.40 -32.34 24.98
C ARG A 66 -13.71 -33.17 25.02
N SER A 67 -14.10 -33.74 23.87
CA SER A 67 -14.92 -34.96 23.72
C SER A 67 -14.31 -35.85 22.62
N LYS A 68 -13.71 -37.00 23.00
CA LYS A 68 -14.22 -38.38 22.82
C LYS A 68 -14.59 -38.76 21.36
N GLY A 69 -13.66 -39.49 20.74
CA GLY A 69 -13.87 -40.78 20.06
C GLY A 69 -14.86 -40.85 18.90
N ARG A 70 -14.32 -41.03 17.69
CA ARG A 70 -14.96 -41.84 16.65
C ARG A 70 -13.88 -42.62 15.92
N GLU A 71 -13.87 -43.94 16.10
CA GLU A 71 -12.95 -44.87 15.45
C GLU A 71 -13.18 -44.85 13.93
N GLN A 72 -12.09 -44.78 13.17
CA GLN A 72 -12.08 -44.85 11.71
C GLN A 72 -11.38 -46.14 11.25
N PRO A 73 -11.85 -46.76 10.15
CA PRO A 73 -11.38 -48.04 9.68
C PRO A 73 -9.95 -47.93 9.13
N VAL A 74 -9.08 -48.85 9.55
CA VAL A 74 -7.66 -48.91 9.18
C VAL A 74 -7.54 -49.37 7.73
N HIS A 75 -7.49 -48.43 6.78
CA HIS A 75 -7.08 -48.69 5.41
C HIS A 75 -5.54 -48.77 5.35
N SER A 76 -5.05 -49.94 4.94
CA SER A 76 -3.65 -50.35 4.93
C SER A 76 -2.68 -49.28 4.39
N SER A 77 -1.86 -48.75 5.30
CA SER A 77 -0.86 -47.69 5.08
C SER A 77 0.10 -47.93 3.90
N ARG A 78 0.24 -49.18 3.43
CA ARG A 78 1.11 -49.51 2.30
C ARG A 78 0.54 -49.10 0.94
N THR A 79 -0.76 -49.16 0.75
CA THR A 79 -1.37 -48.79 -0.56
C THR A 79 -1.41 -47.27 -0.74
N PHE A 80 -1.61 -46.51 0.34
CA PHE A 80 -1.64 -45.04 0.30
C PHE A 80 -0.28 -44.40 0.04
N LEU A 81 0.81 -45.00 0.54
CA LEU A 81 2.17 -44.51 0.30
C LEU A 81 2.60 -44.70 -1.17
N LEU A 82 2.22 -45.83 -1.77
CA LEU A 82 2.56 -46.13 -3.17
C LEU A 82 1.77 -45.24 -4.15
N THR A 83 0.49 -44.97 -3.87
CA THR A 83 -0.32 -44.08 -4.71
C THR A 83 0.13 -42.63 -4.59
N LEU A 84 0.45 -42.15 -3.38
CA LEU A 84 0.96 -40.79 -3.19
C LEU A 84 2.31 -40.59 -3.88
N ALA A 85 3.24 -41.55 -3.76
CA ALA A 85 4.54 -41.49 -4.43
C ALA A 85 4.41 -41.45 -5.97
N ALA A 86 3.47 -42.22 -6.54
CA ALA A 86 3.22 -42.21 -7.98
C ALA A 86 2.63 -40.87 -8.47
N ILE A 87 1.69 -40.28 -7.72
CA ILE A 87 1.09 -38.98 -8.07
C ILE A 87 2.13 -37.86 -7.96
N VAL A 88 2.91 -37.84 -6.89
CA VAL A 88 3.99 -36.86 -6.69
C VAL A 88 5.07 -37.02 -7.78
N GLY A 89 5.43 -38.26 -8.12
CA GLY A 89 6.36 -38.54 -9.22
C GLY A 89 5.85 -38.05 -10.57
N LEU A 90 4.59 -38.33 -10.92
CA LEU A 90 3.98 -37.85 -12.17
C LEU A 90 3.88 -36.32 -12.21
N PHE A 91 3.57 -35.67 -11.10
CA PHE A 91 3.53 -34.21 -11.00
C PHE A 91 4.93 -33.59 -11.14
N PHE A 92 5.95 -34.20 -10.53
CA PHE A 92 7.33 -33.76 -10.65
C PHE A 92 7.86 -33.94 -12.09
N VAL A 93 7.54 -35.05 -12.75
CA VAL A 93 7.86 -35.28 -14.17
C VAL A 93 7.15 -34.28 -15.06
N ALA A 94 5.86 -33.99 -14.83
CA ALA A 94 5.13 -32.96 -15.56
C ALA A 94 5.75 -31.57 -15.38
N ILE A 95 6.17 -31.20 -14.17
CA ILE A 95 6.89 -29.94 -13.91
C ILE A 95 8.24 -29.90 -14.65
N LEU A 96 8.98 -31.00 -14.68
CA LEU A 96 10.25 -31.10 -15.41
C LEU A 96 10.04 -30.99 -16.94
N LEU A 97 8.95 -31.54 -17.46
CA LEU A 97 8.59 -31.41 -18.88
C LEU A 97 8.15 -29.97 -19.23
N VAL A 98 7.40 -29.28 -18.34
CA VAL A 98 7.04 -27.86 -18.52
C VAL A 98 8.28 -26.95 -18.48
N LYS A 99 9.27 -27.24 -17.63
CA LYS A 99 10.52 -26.47 -17.59
C LYS A 99 11.38 -26.58 -18.86
N GLN A 100 11.22 -27.65 -19.66
CA GLN A 100 11.92 -27.76 -20.94
C GLN A 100 11.33 -26.86 -22.04
N SER A 101 10.06 -26.44 -21.93
CA SER A 101 9.47 -25.51 -22.90
C SER A 101 9.95 -24.05 -22.77
N ASP A 102 10.55 -23.66 -21.64
CA ASP A 102 11.04 -22.28 -21.44
C ASP A 102 12.43 -22.03 -22.04
N GLN A 103 13.28 -23.05 -22.16
CA GLN A 103 14.66 -22.85 -22.61
C GLN A 103 14.78 -22.51 -24.10
N THR A 104 13.81 -22.90 -24.94
CA THR A 104 13.82 -22.56 -26.38
C THR A 104 13.31 -21.14 -26.66
N ASN A 105 12.64 -20.49 -25.70
CA ASN A 105 12.21 -19.09 -25.79
C ASN A 105 13.16 -18.12 -25.08
N TYR A 106 13.91 -18.57 -24.05
CA TYR A 106 14.86 -17.71 -23.34
C TYR A 106 16.05 -17.29 -24.22
N SER A 107 16.52 -18.17 -25.11
CA SER A 107 17.73 -17.88 -25.91
C SER A 107 17.49 -17.04 -27.17
N ARG A 108 16.23 -16.73 -27.53
CA ARG A 108 15.91 -15.82 -28.65
C ARG A 108 15.80 -14.35 -28.24
N ASN A 109 15.73 -14.06 -26.94
CA ASN A 109 15.66 -12.69 -26.41
C ASN A 109 16.96 -12.24 -25.72
N ALA A 110 18.06 -12.96 -25.89
CA ALA A 110 19.38 -12.58 -25.37
C ALA A 110 20.17 -11.63 -26.30
N SER A 111 19.54 -11.05 -27.31
CA SER A 111 20.10 -9.99 -28.16
C SER A 111 19.14 -8.81 -28.30
N SER A 112 18.61 -8.33 -27.18
CA SER A 112 18.25 -6.92 -27.06
C SER A 112 19.25 -6.27 -26.11
N PRO A 113 19.81 -5.10 -26.43
CA PRO A 113 20.62 -4.38 -25.48
C PRO A 113 19.73 -4.09 -24.27
N VAL A 114 20.03 -4.74 -23.16
CA VAL A 114 19.56 -4.31 -21.84
C VAL A 114 20.17 -2.93 -21.66
N VAL A 115 19.39 -1.89 -21.97
CA VAL A 115 19.69 -0.54 -21.53
C VAL A 115 19.64 -0.62 -20.01
N ASN A 116 20.81 -0.63 -19.38
CA ASN A 116 20.93 -0.36 -17.94
C ASN A 116 20.01 0.82 -17.63
N PRO A 117 19.13 0.75 -16.60
CA PRO A 117 18.45 1.95 -16.12
C PRO A 117 19.56 2.88 -15.63
N THR A 118 19.91 3.77 -16.53
CA THR A 118 21.05 4.66 -16.50
C THR A 118 20.92 5.52 -15.26
N VAL A 119 22.06 5.79 -14.62
CA VAL A 119 22.29 7.01 -13.85
C VAL A 119 21.44 8.11 -14.47
N ALA A 120 20.51 8.68 -13.70
CA ALA A 120 19.57 9.64 -14.21
C ALA A 120 20.30 10.67 -15.08
N ASP A 121 19.84 10.83 -16.32
CA ASP A 121 20.44 11.76 -17.27
C ASP A 121 20.61 13.13 -16.58
N PRO A 122 21.84 13.68 -16.46
CA PRO A 122 22.08 14.93 -15.75
C PRO A 122 21.21 16.09 -16.24
N ALA A 123 20.82 16.09 -17.52
CA ALA A 123 19.90 17.08 -18.07
C ALA A 123 18.47 16.90 -17.51
N THR A 124 17.99 15.66 -17.43
CA THR A 124 16.71 15.33 -16.78
C THR A 124 16.72 15.71 -15.29
N GLU A 125 17.79 15.44 -14.55
CA GLU A 125 17.88 15.83 -13.14
C GLU A 125 17.86 17.34 -12.94
N ALA A 126 18.52 18.11 -13.81
CA ALA A 126 18.45 19.57 -13.77
C ALA A 126 17.01 20.08 -13.96
N LEU A 127 16.23 19.45 -14.84
CA LEU A 127 14.82 19.77 -15.02
C LEU A 127 13.97 19.35 -13.82
N VAL A 128 14.26 18.20 -13.20
CA VAL A 128 13.58 17.76 -11.97
C VAL A 128 13.81 18.79 -10.85
N VAL A 129 15.03 19.29 -10.70
CA VAL A 129 15.36 20.36 -9.74
C VAL A 129 14.59 21.64 -10.04
N ALA A 130 14.61 22.11 -11.29
CA ALA A 130 13.91 23.34 -11.69
C ALA A 130 12.39 23.27 -11.49
N VAL A 131 11.79 22.11 -11.72
CA VAL A 131 10.37 21.89 -11.39
C VAL A 131 10.18 21.84 -9.88
N ALA A 132 11.00 21.08 -9.15
CA ALA A 132 10.87 20.91 -7.70
C ALA A 132 11.01 22.23 -6.91
N GLU A 133 11.85 23.15 -7.38
CA GLU A 133 11.98 24.50 -6.80
C GLU A 133 10.68 25.30 -6.83
N LYS A 134 9.69 24.93 -7.65
CA LYS A 134 8.38 25.59 -7.71
C LYS A 134 7.35 25.02 -6.74
N PHE A 135 7.70 24.00 -5.96
CA PHE A 135 6.76 23.33 -5.07
C PHE A 135 7.27 23.26 -3.63
N ILE A 136 6.34 23.36 -2.69
CA ILE A 136 6.53 22.89 -1.33
C ILE A 136 6.30 21.39 -1.25
N CYS A 137 6.97 20.73 -0.31
CA CYS A 137 6.79 19.31 -0.07
C CYS A 137 5.35 18.99 0.38
N ALA A 138 4.69 18.06 -0.30
CA ALA A 138 3.32 17.66 0.02
C ALA A 138 3.17 16.88 1.35
N CYS A 139 4.27 16.59 2.08
CA CYS A 139 4.22 15.84 3.35
C CYS A 139 3.50 16.59 4.47
N GLY A 140 3.53 17.94 4.46
CA GLY A 140 2.94 18.79 5.50
C GLY A 140 3.57 18.69 6.91
N GLY A 141 4.62 17.87 7.09
CA GLY A 141 5.25 17.59 8.39
C GLY A 141 6.77 17.67 8.39
N CYS A 142 7.38 18.09 7.29
CA CYS A 142 8.84 18.20 7.15
C CYS A 142 9.26 19.64 7.45
N PRO A 143 10.40 19.88 8.15
CA PRO A 143 10.87 21.23 8.44
C PRO A 143 11.37 21.95 7.18
N GLN A 144 11.82 21.22 6.16
CA GLN A 144 12.04 21.76 4.82
C GLN A 144 10.69 21.97 4.11
N LEU A 145 10.32 23.24 3.93
CA LEU A 145 9.14 23.64 3.15
C LEU A 145 9.33 23.27 1.68
N ASP A 146 10.53 23.47 1.13
CA ASP A 146 10.77 23.34 -0.30
C ASP A 146 10.97 21.89 -0.73
N LEU A 147 10.32 21.51 -1.84
CA LEU A 147 10.40 20.15 -2.36
C LEU A 147 11.83 19.80 -2.77
N VAL A 148 12.58 20.76 -3.33
CA VAL A 148 13.97 20.54 -3.77
C VAL A 148 14.87 20.09 -2.62
N ASP A 149 14.73 20.69 -1.43
CA ASP A 149 15.57 20.42 -0.25
C ASP A 149 15.02 19.32 0.66
N CYS A 150 13.83 18.81 0.36
CA CYS A 150 13.19 17.80 1.19
C CYS A 150 13.52 16.37 0.72
N ASP A 151 13.96 15.54 1.66
CA ASP A 151 14.35 14.14 1.42
C ASP A 151 13.42 13.12 2.07
N CYS A 152 12.21 13.54 2.50
CA CYS A 152 11.23 12.61 3.03
C CYS A 152 10.64 11.71 1.93
N ASP A 153 10.03 10.59 2.31
CA ASP A 153 9.41 9.65 1.37
C ASP A 153 8.38 10.31 0.44
N ALA A 154 7.64 11.30 0.92
CA ALA A 154 6.67 12.02 0.08
C ALA A 154 7.37 12.92 -0.96
N ALA A 155 8.45 13.60 -0.58
CA ALA A 155 9.27 14.39 -1.50
C ALA A 155 9.93 13.49 -2.54
N THR A 156 10.47 12.35 -2.13
CA THR A 156 11.03 11.34 -3.03
C THR A 156 10.00 10.86 -4.04
N ARG A 157 8.77 10.54 -3.61
CA ARG A 157 7.69 10.16 -4.53
C ARG A 157 7.33 11.28 -5.51
N GLN A 158 7.28 12.52 -5.05
CA GLN A 158 6.96 13.66 -5.89
C GLN A 158 8.07 13.97 -6.91
N LYS A 159 9.35 13.94 -6.50
CA LYS A 159 10.52 14.06 -7.39
C LYS A 159 10.57 12.92 -8.43
N ASN A 160 10.24 11.69 -8.04
CA ASN A 160 10.17 10.55 -8.96
C ASN A 160 9.05 10.71 -9.98
N TYR A 161 7.88 11.19 -9.57
CA TYR A 161 6.80 11.50 -10.50
C TYR A 161 7.22 12.54 -11.53
N ILE A 162 7.85 13.64 -11.11
CA ILE A 162 8.39 14.68 -12.01
C ILE A 162 9.34 14.05 -13.03
N ARG A 163 10.31 13.24 -12.56
CA ARG A 163 11.28 12.55 -13.40
C ARG A 163 10.62 11.66 -14.45
N GLU A 164 9.66 10.84 -14.04
CA GLU A 164 8.92 9.96 -14.96
C GLU A 164 8.15 10.76 -16.02
N GLN A 165 7.53 11.88 -15.65
CA GLN A 165 6.79 12.69 -16.62
C GLN A 165 7.71 13.36 -17.64
N LEU A 166 8.88 13.84 -17.21
CA LEU A 166 9.91 14.42 -18.09
C LEU A 166 10.51 13.36 -19.03
N GLN A 167 10.78 12.15 -18.52
CA GLN A 167 11.28 11.03 -19.34
C GLN A 167 10.26 10.55 -20.38
N GLN A 168 8.97 10.79 -20.16
CA GLN A 168 7.92 10.56 -21.15
C GLN A 168 7.82 11.67 -22.21
N GLY A 169 8.72 12.67 -22.19
CA GLY A 169 8.81 13.73 -23.19
C GLY A 169 7.85 14.90 -22.97
N ARG A 170 7.25 15.03 -21.79
CA ARG A 170 6.38 16.18 -21.46
C ARG A 170 7.20 17.45 -21.25
N SER A 171 6.60 18.59 -21.60
CA SER A 171 7.22 19.90 -21.37
C SER A 171 7.27 20.24 -19.88
N MET A 172 8.16 21.14 -19.50
CA MET A 172 8.26 21.59 -18.10
C MET A 172 6.95 22.19 -17.60
N GLU A 173 6.23 22.94 -18.45
CA GLU A 173 4.94 23.55 -18.16
C GLU A 173 3.86 22.50 -17.92
N GLU A 174 3.80 21.47 -18.76
CA GLU A 174 2.88 20.34 -18.60
C GLU A 174 3.14 19.61 -17.28
N VAL A 175 4.42 19.32 -16.97
CA VAL A 175 4.80 18.65 -15.73
C VAL A 175 4.45 19.50 -14.51
N ILE A 176 4.69 20.81 -14.54
CA ILE A 176 4.29 21.72 -13.46
C ILE A 176 2.77 21.68 -13.25
N ALA A 177 1.96 21.74 -14.32
CA ALA A 177 0.51 21.65 -14.21
C ALA A 177 0.06 20.30 -13.62
N MET A 178 0.69 19.20 -14.03
CA MET A 178 0.43 17.86 -13.52
C MET A 178 0.81 17.70 -12.05
N VAL A 179 1.95 18.24 -11.62
CA VAL A 179 2.39 18.20 -10.22
C VAL A 179 1.47 19.05 -9.35
N LYS A 180 1.09 20.27 -9.82
CA LYS A 180 0.14 21.15 -9.12
C LYS A 180 -1.21 20.47 -8.90
N THR A 181 -1.71 19.73 -9.89
CA THR A 181 -2.99 19.02 -9.79
C THR A 181 -2.90 17.74 -8.94
N THR A 182 -1.76 17.04 -8.98
CA THR A 182 -1.59 15.74 -8.29
C THR A 182 -1.18 15.91 -6.82
N PHE A 183 -0.28 16.84 -6.51
CA PHE A 183 0.35 17.00 -5.20
C PHE A 183 0.04 18.35 -4.53
N GLY A 184 -0.45 19.34 -5.28
CA GLY A 184 -0.65 20.69 -4.76
C GLY A 184 0.67 21.40 -4.46
N GLY A 185 0.67 22.29 -3.46
CA GLY A 185 1.90 22.88 -2.93
C GLY A 185 2.67 23.75 -3.91
N PHE A 186 2.04 24.34 -4.92
CA PHE A 186 2.72 25.25 -5.83
C PHE A 186 3.07 26.56 -5.11
N LYS A 187 4.32 27.01 -5.24
CA LYS A 187 4.78 28.33 -4.78
C LYS A 187 4.47 29.34 -5.88
N GLU A 188 3.56 30.27 -5.60
CA GLU A 188 3.17 31.33 -6.55
C GLU A 188 4.33 32.29 -6.86
#